data_AF-A0A7C3Q5R8-F1
#
_entry.id   AF-A0A7C3Q5R8-F1
#
_cell.length_a   1.000
_cell.length_b   1.000
_cell.length_c   1.000
_cell.angle_alpha   90.00
_cell.angle_beta   90.00
_cell.angle_gamma   90.00
#
_symmetry.space_group_name_H-M   'P 1'
#
loop_
_entity.id
_entity.type
_entity.pdbx_description
1 polymer ?
#
loop_
_entity_poly.entity_id
_entity_poly.type
_entity_poly.pdbx_seq_one_letter_code
_entity_poly.pdbx_strand_id
1 'polypeptide(L)'
;MNTETEHQGKVYHIQTEDGGRQNPVITTQLFFKGAILFTQKTSYADIIKAQYLGDIVKDLMKQQHTQIIKDLLSGKLLEKKTAQPQSAGKSPQTEPKSPPPRNQDKSPKSLDELILDYLADKKEKSDS
;
A
#
# COMPACT_ATOMS: atom_id res chain seq x y z
N MET A 1 -6.49 4.33 -4.77
CA MET A 1 -7.73 5.00 -4.33
C MET A 1 -7.45 5.67 -3.01
N ASN A 2 -7.72 6.96 -2.88
CA ASN A 2 -7.44 7.73 -1.67
C ASN A 2 -8.73 8.38 -1.18
N THR A 3 -8.99 8.36 0.12
CA THR A 3 -10.17 8.98 0.73
C THR A 3 -9.83 9.47 2.12
N GLU A 4 -10.27 10.68 2.45
CA GLU A 4 -10.21 11.22 3.80
C GLU A 4 -11.58 11.02 4.47
N THR A 5 -11.58 10.64 5.74
CA THR A 5 -12.82 10.39 6.48
C THR A 5 -12.67 10.88 7.90
N GLU A 6 -13.63 11.67 8.35
CA GLU A 6 -13.72 12.11 9.74
C GLU A 6 -14.50 11.08 10.57
N HIS A 7 -13.95 10.71 11.72
CA HIS A 7 -14.62 9.87 12.71
C HIS A 7 -14.23 10.34 14.12
N GLN A 8 -15.23 10.63 14.97
CA GLN A 8 -15.01 11.08 16.36
C GLN A 8 -14.07 12.31 16.47
N GLY A 9 -14.23 13.29 15.58
CA GLY A 9 -13.42 14.51 15.57
C GLY A 9 -11.96 14.31 15.14
N LYS A 10 -11.64 13.17 14.53
CA LYS A 10 -10.31 12.83 13.99
C LYS A 10 -10.43 12.58 12.50
N VAL A 11 -9.48 13.14 11.73
CA VAL A 11 -9.38 12.91 10.28
C VAL A 11 -8.42 11.76 10.02
N TYR A 12 -8.91 10.78 9.27
CA TYR A 12 -8.15 9.61 8.84
C TYR A 12 -7.99 9.62 7.32
N HIS A 13 -6.88 9.08 6.83
CA HIS A 13 -6.65 8.90 5.40
C HIS A 13 -6.62 7.40 5.09
N ILE A 14 -7.41 6.98 4.10
CA ILE A 14 -7.45 5.60 3.62
C ILE A 14 -6.88 5.57 2.21
N GLN A 15 -5.87 4.74 1.98
CA GLN A 15 -5.21 4.55 0.70
C GLN A 15 -5.28 3.07 0.31
N THR A 16 -5.75 2.78 -0.91
CA THR A 16 -5.77 1.43 -1.49
C THR A 16 -4.98 1.39 -2.79
N GLU A 17 -4.06 0.43 -2.90
CA GLU A 17 -3.16 0.24 -4.04
C GLU A 17 -3.19 -1.20 -4.54
N ASP A 18 -2.88 -1.36 -5.82
CA ASP A 18 -2.64 -2.66 -6.46
C ASP A 18 -1.12 -2.85 -6.66
N GLY A 19 -0.58 -3.99 -6.18
CA GLY A 19 0.82 -4.37 -6.41
C GLY A 19 1.10 -4.92 -7.82
N GLY A 20 0.07 -5.06 -8.64
CA GLY A 20 0.18 -5.52 -10.03
C GLY A 20 0.56 -7.00 -10.16
N ARG A 21 0.82 -7.45 -11.39
CA ARG A 21 1.02 -8.88 -11.67
C ARG A 21 2.26 -9.50 -11.01
N GLN A 22 3.29 -8.71 -10.75
CA GLN A 22 4.50 -9.17 -10.08
C GLN A 22 4.30 -9.38 -8.58
N ASN A 23 3.36 -8.63 -7.99
CA ASN A 23 2.98 -8.75 -6.59
C ASN A 23 1.45 -8.64 -6.49
N PRO A 24 0.71 -9.73 -6.75
CA PRO A 24 -0.74 -9.69 -6.95
C PRO A 24 -1.48 -9.55 -5.62
N VAL A 25 -1.30 -8.40 -4.99
CA VAL A 25 -1.78 -8.05 -3.66
C VAL A 25 -2.38 -6.65 -3.71
N ILE A 26 -3.63 -6.54 -3.28
CA ILE A 26 -4.27 -5.26 -2.99
C ILE A 26 -3.92 -4.87 -1.55
N THR A 27 -3.33 -3.69 -1.38
CA THR A 27 -2.95 -3.17 -0.06
C THR A 27 -3.81 -1.97 0.29
N THR A 28 -4.51 -2.01 1.43
CA THR A 28 -5.22 -0.86 2.00
C THR A 28 -4.57 -0.44 3.30
N GLN A 29 -4.28 0.85 3.45
CA GLN A 29 -3.65 1.44 4.62
C GLN A 29 -4.53 2.55 5.17
N LEU A 30 -4.72 2.52 6.49
CA LEU A 30 -5.35 3.59 7.26
C LEU A 30 -4.27 4.40 7.97
N PHE A 31 -4.28 5.70 7.76
CA PHE A 31 -3.36 6.65 8.38
C PHE A 31 -4.08 7.60 9.32
N PHE A 32 -3.38 7.99 10.39
CA PHE A 32 -3.76 9.09 11.26
C PHE A 32 -2.52 9.90 11.62
N LYS A 33 -2.50 11.19 11.28
CA LYS A 33 -1.36 12.09 11.52
C LYS A 33 -0.01 11.53 11.03
N GLY A 34 -0.01 10.92 9.85
CA GLY A 34 1.19 10.33 9.24
C GLY A 34 1.57 8.93 9.77
N ALA A 35 0.93 8.41 10.81
CA ALA A 35 1.16 7.06 11.30
C ALA A 35 0.19 6.06 10.66
N ILE A 36 0.69 4.89 10.25
CA ILE A 36 -0.15 3.78 9.82
C ILE A 36 -0.79 3.14 11.06
N LEU A 37 -2.12 3.17 11.12
CA LEU A 37 -2.88 2.51 12.19
C LEU A 37 -3.28 1.09 11.83
N PHE A 38 -3.51 0.83 10.54
CA PHE A 38 -3.97 -0.47 10.07
C PHE A 38 -3.56 -0.71 8.62
N THR A 39 -3.21 -1.96 8.32
CA THR A 39 -2.92 -2.44 6.96
C THR A 39 -3.70 -3.72 6.69
N GLN A 40 -4.42 -3.76 5.58
CA GLN A 40 -5.01 -4.98 5.03
C GLN A 40 -4.37 -5.32 3.70
N LYS A 41 -4.03 -6.59 3.52
CA LYS A 41 -3.48 -7.13 2.28
C LYS A 41 -4.35 -8.28 1.81
N THR A 42 -4.74 -8.24 0.54
CA THR A 42 -5.57 -9.28 -0.08
C THR A 42 -4.87 -9.76 -1.34
N SER A 43 -4.47 -11.04 -1.35
CA SER A 43 -3.91 -11.67 -2.55
C SER A 43 -5.01 -11.92 -3.57
N TYR A 44 -4.69 -11.72 -4.84
CA TYR A 44 -5.51 -12.14 -5.99
C TYR A 44 -4.73 -13.08 -6.94
N ALA A 45 -3.66 -13.72 -6.43
CA ALA A 45 -2.82 -14.64 -7.21
C ALA A 45 -3.61 -15.75 -7.93
N ASP A 46 -4.69 -16.24 -7.31
CA ASP A 46 -5.53 -17.32 -7.85
C ASP A 46 -6.28 -16.92 -9.13
N ILE A 47 -6.51 -15.62 -9.33
CA ILE A 47 -7.25 -15.09 -10.48
C ILE A 47 -6.35 -14.35 -11.49
N ILE A 48 -5.02 -14.42 -11.35
CA ILE A 48 -4.04 -13.71 -12.19
C ILE A 48 -4.20 -13.99 -13.71
N LYS A 49 -4.77 -15.13 -14.08
CA LYS A 49 -5.00 -15.55 -15.48
C LYS A 49 -6.38 -15.18 -16.02
N ALA A 50 -7.21 -14.46 -15.24
CA ALA A 50 -8.55 -14.06 -15.67
C ALA A 50 -8.49 -13.09 -16.86
N GLN A 51 -9.44 -13.24 -17.79
CA GLN A 51 -9.52 -12.43 -19.01
C GLN A 51 -9.72 -10.94 -18.70
N TYR A 52 -10.52 -10.64 -17.67
CA TYR A 52 -10.85 -9.27 -17.22
C TYR A 52 -10.18 -8.92 -15.88
N LEU A 53 -8.92 -9.35 -15.70
CA LEU A 53 -8.21 -9.16 -14.43
C LEU A 53 -8.24 -7.70 -13.93
N GLY A 54 -8.04 -6.72 -14.82
CA GLY A 54 -8.01 -5.31 -14.44
C GLY A 54 -9.32 -4.82 -13.81
N ASP A 55 -10.46 -5.19 -14.39
CA ASP A 55 -11.77 -4.83 -13.87
C ASP A 55 -12.06 -5.54 -12.55
N ILE A 56 -11.71 -6.83 -12.46
CA ILE A 56 -11.89 -7.62 -11.23
C ILE A 56 -11.05 -7.02 -10.09
N VAL A 57 -9.77 -6.71 -10.34
CA VAL A 57 -8.89 -6.09 -9.34
C VAL A 57 -9.42 -4.73 -8.93
N LYS A 58 -9.91 -3.91 -9.87
CA LYS A 58 -10.51 -2.61 -9.57
C LYS A 58 -11.74 -2.73 -8.66
N ASP A 59 -12.59 -3.72 -8.89
CA ASP A 59 -13.76 -3.96 -8.04
C ASP A 59 -13.39 -4.52 -6.67
N LEU A 60 -12.41 -5.43 -6.60
CA LEU A 60 -11.84 -5.89 -5.33
C LEU A 60 -11.25 -4.72 -4.51
N MET A 61 -10.52 -3.81 -5.17
CA MET A 61 -9.99 -2.60 -4.52
C MET A 61 -11.11 -1.73 -3.94
N LYS A 62 -12.20 -1.48 -4.70
CA LYS A 62 -13.36 -0.71 -4.21
C LYS A 62 -14.04 -1.38 -3.03
N GLN A 63 -14.24 -2.69 -3.11
CA GLN A 63 -14.86 -3.48 -2.05
C GLN A 63 -14.04 -3.40 -0.77
N GLN A 64 -12.73 -3.67 -0.86
CA GLN A 64 -11.80 -3.60 0.26
C GLN A 64 -11.77 -2.20 0.88
N HIS A 65 -11.63 -1.17 0.04
CA HIS A 65 -11.58 0.22 0.49
C HIS A 65 -12.86 0.64 1.23
N THR A 66 -14.03 0.34 0.66
CA THR A 66 -15.33 0.67 1.26
C THR A 66 -15.55 -0.07 2.57
N GLN A 67 -15.09 -1.33 2.65
CA GLN A 67 -15.21 -2.11 3.88
C GLN A 67 -14.39 -1.49 5.02
N ILE A 68 -13.14 -1.06 4.75
CA ILE A 68 -12.30 -0.40 5.74
C ILE A 68 -12.89 0.91 6.23
N ILE A 69 -13.50 1.72 5.34
CA ILE A 69 -14.20 2.94 5.75
C ILE A 69 -15.37 2.61 6.70
N LYS A 70 -16.18 1.59 6.37
CA LYS A 70 -17.29 1.16 7.23
C LYS A 70 -16.80 0.63 8.58
N ASP A 71 -15.70 -0.11 8.60
CA ASP A 71 -15.10 -0.65 9.83
C ASP A 71 -14.49 0.45 10.71
N LEU A 72 -13.92 1.49 10.10
CA LEU A 72 -13.50 2.71 10.79
C LEU A 72 -14.69 3.42 11.43
N LEU A 73 -15.75 3.69 10.65
CA LEU A 73 -16.93 4.42 11.11
C LEU A 73 -17.74 3.66 12.17
N SER A 74 -17.66 2.33 12.19
CA SER A 74 -18.28 1.50 13.22
C SER A 74 -17.39 1.27 14.45
N GLY A 75 -16.19 1.83 14.49
CA GLY A 75 -15.23 1.69 15.61
C GLY A 75 -14.49 0.35 15.68
N LYS A 76 -14.87 -0.65 14.88
CA LYS A 76 -14.31 -2.01 14.91
C LYS A 76 -12.82 -2.07 14.60
N LEU A 77 -12.33 -1.12 13.81
CA LEU A 77 -10.95 -1.12 13.33
C LEU A 77 -9.95 -0.65 14.39
N LEU A 78 -10.38 0.20 15.33
CA LEU A 78 -9.53 0.77 16.37
C LEU A 78 -9.42 -0.12 17.61
N GLU A 79 -10.35 -1.06 17.80
CA GLU A 79 -10.30 -2.04 18.90
C GLU A 79 -9.33 -3.20 18.61
N LYS A 80 -9.11 -3.54 17.33
CA LYS A 80 -8.15 -4.57 16.92
C LYS A 80 -6.72 -4.01 16.93
N LYS A 81 -6.14 -3.87 18.13
CA LYS A 81 -4.67 -3.85 18.26
C LYS A 81 -4.14 -5.18 17.71
N THR A 82 -3.36 -5.10 16.63
CA THR A 82 -2.46 -6.13 16.11
C THR A 82 -3.10 -7.50 15.82
N ALA A 83 -3.88 -7.58 14.74
CA ALA A 83 -4.02 -8.84 14.01
C ALA A 83 -3.19 -8.74 12.73
N GLN A 84 -1.89 -9.02 12.87
CA GLN A 84 -1.01 -9.33 11.75
C GLN A 84 -1.69 -10.46 10.94
N PRO A 85 -1.93 -10.30 9.63
CA PRO A 85 -2.41 -11.41 8.82
C PRO A 85 -1.35 -12.50 8.85
N GLN A 86 -1.65 -13.57 9.58
CA GLN A 86 -0.93 -14.82 9.51
C GLN A 86 -1.02 -15.29 8.05
N SER A 87 0.13 -15.24 7.37
CA SER A 87 0.64 -16.32 6.53
C SER A 87 -0.41 -17.22 5.87
N ALA A 88 -0.78 -16.90 4.62
CA ALA A 88 -1.07 -17.92 3.62
C ALA A 88 0.20 -18.12 2.76
N GLY A 89 1.25 -18.60 3.41
CA GLY A 89 2.51 -19.01 2.79
C GLY A 89 2.92 -20.33 3.39
N LYS A 90 2.30 -21.42 2.92
CA LYS A 90 2.71 -22.78 3.26
C LYS A 90 3.08 -23.49 1.97
N SER A 91 4.37 -23.50 1.66
CA SER A 91 5.09 -24.70 1.22
C SER A 91 6.60 -24.51 1.45
N PRO A 92 7.32 -25.59 1.80
CA PRO A 92 8.54 -25.52 2.60
C PRO A 92 9.82 -25.71 1.77
N GLN A 93 10.89 -24.97 2.09
CA GLN A 93 12.26 -25.40 1.76
C GLN A 93 13.29 -24.86 2.77
N THR A 94 13.64 -25.75 3.70
CA THR A 94 14.98 -26.08 4.21
C THR A 94 16.15 -25.09 4.08
N GLU A 95 16.60 -24.65 5.25
CA GLU A 95 17.99 -24.61 5.77
C GLU A 95 19.05 -23.61 5.24
N PRO A 96 20.02 -23.22 6.11
CA PRO A 96 20.63 -21.90 6.12
C PRO A 96 21.95 -21.85 5.35
N LYS A 97 22.19 -20.76 4.62
CA LYS A 97 23.55 -20.37 4.19
C LYS A 97 23.79 -18.90 4.48
N SER A 98 24.86 -18.66 5.23
CA SER A 98 25.45 -17.38 5.63
C SER A 98 25.76 -16.47 4.43
N PRO A 99 25.92 -15.15 4.64
CA PRO A 99 25.94 -14.16 3.57
C PRO A 99 27.32 -14.03 2.91
N PRO A 100 27.41 -13.67 1.62
CA PRO A 100 28.61 -13.03 1.09
C PRO A 100 28.54 -11.50 1.35
N PRO A 101 29.66 -10.82 1.61
CA PRO A 101 29.69 -9.37 1.61
C PRO A 101 29.69 -8.89 0.16
N ARG A 102 28.80 -7.97 -0.19
CA ARG A 102 28.96 -7.19 -1.43
C ARG A 102 28.75 -5.71 -1.14
N ASN A 103 29.87 -5.01 -1.17
CA ASN A 103 29.98 -3.57 -1.10
C ASN A 103 29.32 -2.88 -2.30
N GLN A 104 28.70 -1.75 -1.98
CA GLN A 104 28.53 -0.50 -2.73
C GLN A 104 27.46 -0.38 -3.82
N ASP A 105 26.52 0.53 -3.50
CA ASP A 105 26.09 1.70 -4.28
C ASP A 105 25.59 1.49 -5.70
N LYS A 106 24.25 1.58 -5.85
CA LYS A 106 23.59 2.76 -6.46
C LYS A 106 22.18 2.88 -5.87
N SER A 107 21.96 3.84 -4.97
CA SER A 107 20.59 4.25 -4.62
C SER A 107 19.96 4.92 -5.84
N PRO A 108 18.77 4.50 -6.30
CA PRO A 108 17.99 5.34 -7.21
C PRO A 108 17.69 6.66 -6.48
N LYS A 109 17.70 7.78 -7.23
CA LYS A 109 17.44 9.14 -6.70
C LYS A 109 16.29 9.10 -5.70
N SER A 110 16.54 9.65 -4.52
CA SER A 110 15.51 9.72 -3.47
C SER A 110 14.34 10.58 -3.96
N LEU A 111 13.14 10.35 -3.42
CA LEU A 111 11.96 11.16 -3.74
C LEU A 111 12.23 12.66 -3.51
N ASP A 112 13.00 13.00 -2.49
CA ASP A 112 13.41 14.37 -2.21
C ASP A 112 14.21 14.99 -3.36
N GLU A 113 15.07 14.19 -3.99
CA GLU A 113 15.88 14.63 -5.14
C GLU A 113 15.03 14.82 -6.40
N LEU A 114 14.03 13.97 -6.64
CA LEU A 114 13.08 14.12 -7.75
C LEU A 114 12.15 15.33 -7.56
N ILE A 115 11.79 15.65 -6.32
CA ILE A 115 10.99 16.83 -5.98
C ILE A 115 11.81 18.11 -6.22
N LEU A 116 13.09 18.11 -5.85
CA LEU A 116 13.99 19.23 -6.10
C LEU A 116 14.22 19.48 -7.60
N ASP A 117 14.45 18.43 -8.39
CA ASP A 117 14.55 18.55 -9.86
C ASP A 117 13.26 19.13 -10.47
N TYR A 118 12.08 18.68 -10.01
CA TYR A 118 10.79 19.20 -10.50
C TYR A 118 10.53 20.66 -10.11
N LEU A 119 10.92 21.07 -8.89
CA LEU A 119 10.79 22.46 -8.44
C LEU A 119 11.75 23.40 -9.18
N ALA A 120 12.94 22.92 -9.54
CA ALA A 120 13.91 23.67 -10.32
C ALA A 120 13.44 23.89 -11.77
N ASP A 121 12.97 22.84 -12.45
CA ASP A 121 12.48 22.92 -13.85
C ASP A 121 11.27 23.87 -13.98
N LYS A 122 10.44 23.93 -12.93
CA LYS A 122 9.26 24.83 -12.92
C LYS A 122 9.63 26.30 -12.71
N LYS A 123 10.81 26.60 -12.16
CA LYS A 123 11.25 27.98 -11.87
C LYS A 123 11.84 28.69 -13.08
N GLU A 124 12.34 27.95 -14.07
CA GLU A 124 12.87 28.52 -15.31
C GLU A 124 11.77 28.88 -16.33
N LYS A 125 10.58 28.25 -16.26
CA LYS A 125 9.46 28.54 -17.18
C LYS A 125 8.57 29.71 -16.77
N SER A 126 8.89 30.42 -15.69
CA SER A 126 8.14 31.59 -15.24
C SER A 126 8.89 32.93 -15.43
N ASP A 127 10.03 32.92 -16.11
CA ASP A 127 10.83 34.12 -16.39
C ASP A 127 11.12 34.30 -17.91
N SER A 128 10.16 33.94 -18.75
CA SER A 128 10.12 34.30 -20.18
C SER A 128 8.72 34.71 -20.62
#